data_AF-A0A8F4N1Z6-F1
#
_entry.id   AF-A0A8F4N1Z6-F1
#
_cell.length_a   1.000
_cell.length_b   1.000
_cell.length_c   1.000
_cell.angle_alpha   90.00
_cell.angle_beta   90.00
_cell.angle_gamma   90.00
#
_symmetry.space_group_name_H-M   'P 1'
#
loop_
_entity.id
_entity.type
_entity.pdbx_description
1 polymer ?
#
loop_
_entity_poly.entity_id
_entity_poly.type
_entity_poly.pdbx_seq_one_letter_code
_entity_poly.pdbx_strand_id
1 'polypeptide(L)'
;LFLTIAPCDAAEPWQLGFQDAATPMMQGIIDLHHDIFFFLILILVFVSRILVRALWHFHYKKNPIPQRIVHGTTIEILRTIFPSIIPMFIAIPSFALLYSMDEVVVDPAITIKAIGHQWYRTYEYS
;
A
#
# COMPACT_ATOMS: atom_id res chain seq x y z
N LEU A 1 23.86 -33.36 -17.43
CA LEU A 1 22.68 -32.70 -18.02
C LEU A 1 22.36 -31.53 -17.10
N PHE A 2 22.84 -30.33 -17.41
CA PHE A 2 22.60 -29.17 -16.57
C PHE A 2 21.10 -28.86 -16.64
N LEU A 3 20.38 -29.08 -15.53
CA LEU A 3 19.09 -28.43 -15.33
C LEU A 3 19.40 -26.93 -15.30
N THR A 4 19.24 -26.26 -16.44
CA THR A 4 18.94 -24.84 -16.46
C THR A 4 17.63 -24.70 -15.72
N ILE A 5 17.73 -24.48 -14.42
CA ILE A 5 16.66 -23.91 -13.61
C ILE A 5 16.41 -22.58 -14.32
N ALA A 6 15.38 -22.51 -15.16
CA ALA A 6 14.87 -21.21 -15.57
C ALA A 6 14.67 -20.46 -14.25
N PRO A 7 15.24 -19.26 -14.06
CA PRO A 7 14.91 -18.47 -12.90
C PRO A 7 13.43 -18.14 -13.06
N CYS A 8 12.56 -19.01 -12.52
CA CYS A 8 11.21 -18.65 -12.22
C CYS A 8 11.34 -17.40 -11.36
N ASP A 9 10.58 -16.37 -11.69
CA ASP A 9 10.45 -15.16 -10.88
C ASP A 9 10.24 -15.60 -9.42
N ALA A 10 11.29 -15.49 -8.63
CA ALA A 10 11.42 -16.12 -7.32
C ALA A 10 11.93 -15.09 -6.33
N ALA A 11 11.76 -15.38 -5.04
CA ALA A 11 12.24 -14.50 -4.00
C ALA A 11 13.78 -14.48 -4.02
N GLU A 12 14.35 -13.29 -4.14
CA GLU A 12 15.80 -13.10 -4.11
C GLU A 12 16.29 -12.85 -2.67
N PRO A 13 17.49 -13.34 -2.29
CA PRO A 13 18.07 -13.06 -0.98
C PRO A 13 18.17 -11.55 -0.74
N TRP A 14 17.64 -11.08 0.39
CA TRP A 14 17.64 -9.66 0.79
C TRP A 14 16.80 -8.72 -0.11
N GLN A 15 15.86 -9.25 -0.90
CA GLN A 15 14.94 -8.44 -1.69
C GLN A 15 14.05 -7.56 -0.81
N LEU A 16 13.90 -6.29 -1.21
CA LEU A 16 12.95 -5.35 -0.62
C LEU A 16 11.88 -5.03 -1.67
N GLY A 17 10.60 -5.17 -1.30
CA GLY A 17 9.46 -4.93 -2.20
C GLY A 17 8.92 -6.20 -2.83
N PHE A 18 8.25 -6.05 -3.99
CA PHE A 18 7.62 -7.14 -4.73
C PHE A 18 8.59 -7.83 -5.70
N GLN A 19 8.20 -9.02 -6.15
CA GLN A 19 8.77 -9.69 -7.34
C GLN A 19 8.41 -8.93 -8.62
N ASP A 20 9.04 -9.31 -9.73
CA ASP A 20 8.77 -8.67 -11.01
C ASP A 20 7.34 -8.98 -11.48
N ALA A 21 6.73 -8.04 -12.19
CA ALA A 21 5.36 -8.19 -12.65
C ALA A 21 5.30 -9.08 -13.91
N ALA A 22 4.75 -10.28 -13.76
CA ALA A 22 4.48 -11.18 -14.90
C ALA A 22 3.08 -10.98 -15.53
N THR A 23 2.22 -10.14 -14.96
CA THR A 23 0.86 -9.86 -15.47
C THR A 23 0.52 -8.38 -15.40
N PRO A 24 -0.35 -7.85 -16.29
CA PRO A 24 -0.82 -6.46 -16.20
C PRO A 24 -1.50 -6.15 -14.86
N MET A 25 -2.15 -7.15 -14.28
CA MET A 25 -2.79 -7.06 -12.97
C MET A 25 -1.76 -6.85 -11.85
N MET A 26 -0.64 -7.59 -11.87
CA MET A 26 0.45 -7.38 -10.90
C MET A 26 1.11 -6.01 -11.09
N GLN A 27 1.26 -5.53 -12.33
CA GLN A 27 1.77 -4.18 -12.59
C GLN A 27 0.87 -3.12 -11.94
N GLY A 28 -0.45 -3.23 -12.10
CA GLY A 28 -1.42 -2.34 -11.46
C GLY A 28 -1.37 -2.38 -9.92
N ILE A 29 -1.14 -3.57 -9.32
CA ILE A 29 -0.94 -3.69 -7.87
C ILE A 29 0.32 -2.95 -7.41
N ILE A 30 1.43 -3.09 -8.14
CA ILE A 30 2.69 -2.40 -7.84
C ILE A 30 2.51 -0.88 -7.93
N ASP A 31 1.83 -0.39 -8.97
CA ASP A 31 1.57 1.04 -9.15
C ASP A 31 0.71 1.60 -8.01
N LEU A 32 -0.39 0.91 -7.68
CA LEU A 32 -1.25 1.30 -6.54
C LEU A 32 -0.50 1.29 -5.21
N HIS A 33 0.37 0.30 -4.98
CA HIS A 33 1.21 0.25 -3.80
C HIS A 33 2.13 1.48 -3.71
N HIS A 34 2.79 1.87 -4.81
CA HIS A 34 3.66 3.04 -4.82
C HIS A 34 2.89 4.34 -4.54
N ASP A 35 1.69 4.49 -5.10
CA ASP A 35 0.82 5.65 -4.84
C ASP A 35 0.43 5.74 -3.36
N ILE A 36 -0.01 4.63 -2.77
CA ILE A 36 -0.35 4.56 -1.33
C ILE A 36 0.88 4.90 -0.49
N PHE A 37 2.02 4.28 -0.79
CA PHE A 37 3.24 4.43 -0.01
C PHE A 37 3.77 5.87 -0.05
N PHE A 38 3.64 6.56 -1.18
CA PHE A 38 3.96 7.98 -1.31
C PHE A 38 3.16 8.85 -0.31
N PHE A 39 1.84 8.67 -0.24
CA PHE A 39 1.01 9.41 0.71
C PHE A 39 1.33 9.05 2.16
N LEU A 40 1.62 7.77 2.45
CA LEU A 40 2.01 7.33 3.80
C LEU A 40 3.32 7.97 4.26
N ILE A 41 4.35 8.01 3.40
CA ILE A 41 5.61 8.70 3.71
C ILE A 41 5.37 10.18 3.98
N LEU A 42 4.55 10.84 3.16
CA LEU A 42 4.22 12.25 3.32
C LEU A 42 3.59 12.52 4.70
N ILE A 43 2.59 11.72 5.09
CA ILE A 43 1.93 11.83 6.40
C ILE A 43 2.93 11.55 7.53
N LEU A 44 3.77 10.51 7.40
CA LEU A 44 4.77 10.16 8.41
C LEU A 44 5.77 11.31 8.63
N VAL A 45 6.29 11.90 7.56
CA VAL A 45 7.21 13.04 7.63
C VAL A 45 6.53 14.27 8.24
N PHE A 46 5.28 14.54 7.87
CA PHE A 46 4.52 15.66 8.42
C PHE A 46 4.30 15.52 9.93
N VAL A 47 3.81 14.37 10.39
CA VAL A 47 3.54 14.10 11.81
C VAL A 47 4.83 14.09 12.62
N SER A 48 5.87 13.41 12.13
CA SER A 48 7.17 13.37 12.81
C SER A 48 7.79 14.77 12.94
N ARG A 49 7.69 15.61 11.91
CA ARG A 49 8.16 17.00 11.98
C ARG A 49 7.43 17.82 13.02
N ILE A 50 6.10 17.71 13.11
CA ILE A 50 5.30 18.41 14.14
C ILE A 50 5.69 17.91 15.53
N LEU A 51 5.84 16.60 15.71
CA LEU A 51 6.25 16.01 16.98
C LEU A 51 7.61 16.53 17.43
N VAL A 52 8.63 16.47 16.56
CA VAL A 52 9.98 16.98 16.87
C VAL A 52 9.94 18.47 17.21
N ARG A 53 9.16 19.26 16.46
CA ARG A 53 8.99 20.71 16.73
C ARG A 53 8.32 20.96 18.07
N ALA A 54 7.28 20.20 18.41
CA ALA A 54 6.58 20.31 19.69
C ALA A 54 7.52 19.97 20.85
N LEU A 55 8.23 18.84 20.78
CA LEU A 55 9.21 18.43 21.79
C LEU A 55 10.31 19.47 21.97
N TRP A 56 10.81 20.05 20.88
CA TRP A 56 11.88 21.06 20.94
C TRP A 56 11.41 22.41 21.50
N HIS A 57 10.21 22.86 21.15
CA HIS A 57 9.69 24.19 21.52
C HIS A 57 9.09 24.19 22.93
N PHE A 58 8.38 23.13 23.30
CA PHE A 58 7.75 22.96 24.63
C PHE A 58 8.64 22.20 25.61
N HIS A 59 9.94 22.07 25.32
CA HIS A 59 10.89 21.53 26.27
C HIS A 59 10.94 22.39 27.56
N TYR A 60 11.01 21.76 28.73
CA TYR A 60 10.89 22.43 30.04
C TYR A 60 11.84 23.62 30.22
N LYS A 61 13.07 23.54 29.67
CA LYS A 61 14.05 24.65 29.73
C LYS A 61 13.61 25.89 28.94
N LYS A 62 12.79 25.71 27.90
CA LYS A 62 12.33 26.79 27.01
C LYS A 62 10.93 27.28 27.37
N ASN A 63 10.06 26.39 27.83
CA ASN A 63 8.70 26.74 28.20
C ASN A 63 8.32 26.13 29.56
N PRO A 64 8.70 26.78 30.68
CA PRO A 64 8.52 26.23 32.03
C PRO A 64 7.07 26.36 32.56
N ILE A 65 6.26 27.26 32.00
CA ILE A 65 4.86 27.47 32.43
C ILE A 65 3.92 27.04 31.31
N PRO A 66 3.15 25.94 31.47
CA PRO A 66 2.27 25.45 30.42
C PRO A 66 1.05 26.35 30.22
N GLN A 67 0.65 26.54 28.97
CA GLN A 67 -0.61 27.20 28.63
C GLN A 67 -1.81 26.26 28.89
N ARG A 68 -2.91 26.79 29.42
CA ARG A 68 -4.15 26.04 29.73
C ARG A 68 -5.20 26.22 28.65
N ILE A 69 -4.94 25.67 27.46
CA ILE A 69 -5.92 25.63 26.36
C ILE A 69 -6.47 24.21 26.30
N VAL A 70 -7.79 24.07 26.44
CA VAL A 70 -8.46 22.76 26.51
C VAL A 70 -9.24 22.43 25.24
N HIS A 71 -9.82 23.45 24.59
CA HIS A 71 -10.66 23.26 23.40
C HIS A 71 -10.21 24.18 22.26
N GLY A 72 -10.31 23.68 21.04
CA GLY A 72 -9.98 24.41 19.83
C GLY A 72 -10.76 23.89 18.64
N THR A 73 -12.08 24.11 18.61
CA THR A 73 -13.00 23.53 17.59
C THR A 73 -12.50 23.68 16.15
N THR A 74 -11.87 24.81 15.81
CA THR A 74 -11.31 25.05 14.47
C THR A 74 -10.20 24.05 14.09
N ILE A 75 -9.27 23.73 15.02
CA ILE A 75 -8.19 22.75 14.73
C ILE A 75 -8.75 21.33 14.65
N GLU A 76 -9.82 21.04 15.39
CA GLU A 76 -10.48 19.73 15.36
C GLU A 76 -11.19 19.47 14.03
N ILE A 77 -11.86 20.50 13.50
CA ILE A 77 -12.47 20.43 12.16
C ILE A 77 -11.36 20.26 11.11
N LEU A 78 -10.30 21.07 11.16
CA LEU A 78 -9.22 21.02 10.18
C LEU A 78 -8.52 19.64 10.14
N ARG A 79 -8.18 19.09 11.30
CA ARG A 79 -7.52 17.76 11.41
C ARG A 79 -8.46 16.59 11.08
N THR A 80 -9.76 16.81 10.95
CA THR A 80 -10.71 15.76 10.54
C THR A 80 -10.91 15.80 9.03
N ILE A 81 -11.08 17.00 8.46
CA ILE A 81 -11.27 17.18 7.02
C ILE A 81 -9.99 16.82 6.26
N PHE A 82 -8.83 17.35 6.69
CA PHE A 82 -7.59 17.18 5.93
C PHE A 82 -7.19 15.69 5.76
N PRO A 83 -7.21 14.83 6.79
CA PRO A 83 -6.95 13.40 6.62
C PRO A 83 -8.04 12.64 5.88
N SER A 84 -9.28 13.13 5.85
CA SER A 84 -10.36 12.46 5.11
C SER A 84 -10.24 12.60 3.58
N ILE A 85 -9.61 13.68 3.13
CA ILE A 85 -9.41 13.97 1.70
C ILE A 85 -8.34 13.06 1.09
N ILE A 86 -7.29 12.71 1.84
CA ILE A 86 -6.16 11.92 1.31
C ILE A 86 -6.62 10.52 0.83
N PRO A 87 -7.34 9.70 1.63
CA PRO A 87 -7.88 8.42 1.17
C PRO A 87 -8.85 8.53 0.01
N MET A 88 -9.57 9.66 -0.14
CA MET A 88 -10.48 9.86 -1.26
C MET A 88 -9.74 9.87 -2.60
N PHE A 89 -8.54 10.47 -2.64
CA PHE A 89 -7.69 10.44 -3.84
C PHE A 89 -7.13 9.04 -4.11
N ILE A 90 -6.75 8.31 -3.06
CA ILE A 90 -6.24 6.93 -3.18
C ILE A 90 -7.33 5.96 -3.64
N ALA A 91 -8.59 6.21 -3.25
CA ALA A 91 -9.71 5.36 -3.60
C ALA A 91 -9.98 5.29 -5.11
N ILE A 92 -9.69 6.36 -5.85
CA ILE A 92 -9.94 6.43 -7.30
C ILE A 92 -9.14 5.37 -8.08
N PRO A 93 -7.79 5.33 -8.03
CA PRO A 93 -7.03 4.29 -8.72
C PRO A 93 -7.28 2.90 -8.13
N SER A 94 -7.57 2.80 -6.82
CA SER A 94 -7.87 1.54 -6.15
C SER A 94 -9.14 0.87 -6.72
N PHE A 95 -10.24 1.62 -6.82
CA PHE A 95 -11.47 1.08 -7.40
C PHE A 95 -11.33 0.81 -8.89
N ALA A 96 -10.63 1.66 -9.64
CA ALA A 96 -10.36 1.41 -11.05
C ALA A 96 -9.61 0.09 -11.27
N LEU A 97 -8.58 -0.18 -10.44
CA LEU A 97 -7.86 -1.44 -10.48
C LEU A 97 -8.79 -2.61 -10.12
N LEU A 98 -9.53 -2.52 -9.01
CA LEU A 98 -10.43 -3.59 -8.57
C LEU A 98 -11.41 -4.04 -9.66
N TYR A 99 -12.04 -3.09 -10.35
CA TYR A 99 -12.96 -3.43 -11.43
C TYR A 99 -12.25 -4.08 -12.63
N SER A 100 -11.03 -3.64 -12.97
CA SER A 100 -10.24 -4.27 -14.04
C SER A 100 -9.81 -5.71 -13.71
N MET A 101 -9.71 -6.07 -12.43
CA MET A 101 -9.35 -7.43 -11.99
C MET A 101 -10.53 -8.39 -12.02
N ASP A 102 -11.75 -7.87 -11.79
CA ASP A 102 -12.99 -8.65 -11.76
C ASP A 102 -13.54 -8.91 -13.18
N GLU A 103 -13.23 -8.01 -14.11
CA GLU A 103 -13.70 -8.11 -15.49
C GLU A 103 -12.96 -9.24 -16.24
N VAL A 104 -13.58 -10.42 -16.32
CA VAL A 104 -13.13 -11.53 -17.19
C VAL A 104 -13.54 -11.22 -18.63
N VAL A 105 -12.88 -10.23 -19.25
CA VAL A 105 -13.29 -9.69 -20.57
C VAL A 105 -12.87 -10.58 -21.74
N VAL A 106 -11.99 -11.56 -21.54
CA VAL A 106 -11.41 -12.34 -22.64
C VAL A 106 -11.84 -13.80 -22.55
N ASP A 107 -12.40 -14.31 -23.65
CA ASP A 107 -12.57 -15.75 -23.83
C ASP A 107 -11.21 -16.43 -23.63
N PRO A 108 -11.07 -17.32 -22.63
CA PRO A 108 -9.78 -17.89 -22.30
C PRO A 108 -9.32 -18.82 -23.44
N ALA A 109 -8.10 -18.62 -23.94
CA ALA A 109 -7.52 -19.49 -24.95
C ALA A 109 -7.29 -20.93 -24.44
N ILE A 110 -7.07 -21.09 -23.14
CA ILE A 110 -6.87 -22.37 -22.44
C ILE A 110 -7.57 -22.30 -21.09
N THR A 111 -8.31 -23.35 -20.73
CA THR A 111 -8.88 -23.51 -19.39
C THR A 111 -8.15 -24.61 -18.65
N ILE A 112 -7.59 -24.27 -17.47
CA ILE A 112 -6.96 -25.23 -16.57
C ILE A 112 -7.76 -25.25 -15.27
N LYS A 113 -8.26 -26.43 -14.91
CA LYS A 113 -8.93 -26.66 -13.64
C LYS A 113 -7.91 -27.15 -12.61
N ALA A 114 -7.64 -26.33 -11.60
CA ALA A 114 -6.77 -26.70 -10.48
C ALA A 114 -7.59 -27.25 -9.30
N ILE A 115 -7.36 -28.51 -8.94
CA ILE A 115 -8.03 -29.20 -7.82
C ILE A 115 -7.08 -29.24 -6.63
N GLY A 116 -7.50 -28.68 -5.49
CA GLY A 116 -6.75 -28.71 -4.25
C GLY A 116 -7.04 -29.97 -3.43
N HIS A 117 -6.00 -30.73 -3.11
CA HIS A 117 -6.03 -31.82 -2.12
C HIS A 117 -5.25 -31.42 -0.87
N GLN A 118 -5.37 -32.21 0.19
CA GLN A 118 -4.57 -32.01 1.39
C GLN A 118 -3.07 -32.18 1.04
N TRP A 119 -2.33 -31.07 1.08
CA TRP A 119 -0.89 -30.95 0.77
C TRP A 119 -0.43 -31.10 -0.71
N TYR A 120 -1.34 -31.21 -1.68
CA TYR A 120 -0.96 -31.20 -3.10
C TYR A 120 -2.08 -30.66 -4.01
N ARG A 121 -1.76 -30.40 -5.27
CA ARG A 121 -2.71 -29.90 -6.28
C ARG A 121 -2.64 -30.77 -7.54
N THR A 122 -3.78 -30.99 -8.18
CA THR A 122 -3.91 -31.70 -9.47
C THR A 122 -4.46 -30.72 -10.50
N TYR A 123 -4.05 -30.86 -11.77
CA TYR A 123 -4.43 -29.95 -12.86
C TYR A 123 -5.06 -30.74 -14.00
N GLU A 124 -6.23 -30.30 -14.47
CA GLU A 124 -6.95 -30.88 -15.60
C GLU A 124 -7.07 -29.84 -16.72
N TYR A 125 -6.77 -30.23 -17.96
CA TYR A 125 -7.07 -29.42 -19.15
C TYR A 125 -8.49 -29.74 -19.59
N SER A 126 -9.38 -28.74 -19.62
CA SER A 126 -10.79 -28.89 -20.00
C SER A 126 -11.19 -27.87 -21.05
#